data_AF-A0A1F5AWJ7-F1
#
_entry.id   AF-A0A1F5AWJ7-F1
#
_cell.length_a   1.000
_cell.length_b   1.000
_cell.length_c   1.000
_cell.angle_alpha   90.00
_cell.angle_beta   90.00
_cell.angle_gamma   90.00
#
_symmetry.space_group_name_H-M   'P 1'
#
loop_
_entity.id
_entity.type
_entity.pdbx_description
1 polymer ?
#
loop_
_entity_poly.entity_id
_entity_poly.type
_entity_poly.pdbx_seq_one_letter_code
_entity_poly.pdbx_strand_id
1 'polypeptide(L)'
;MHGFRGGHSGLDINQGRGNAIRLLVRLLYQAREKFNFDLMRIEGGNKRNAIPREAWATISMDTAAAKKMTAALADAFAKIVNEYKAVEKEAHLSFEKTPEQKEKPLTADAQAILLRLLLTLPHGVVSMHPEIDGLVETSSNLAVVRCENSRAQVVCSSRSSVASALAAVRLTIKAAAELAGARIIQEGGYPGWEPNLDSALLKKIRDVYSRVFGKEAEIKAVHAGLECGIIGEKYPGMDMVSFGPTIEHPHSPEERVHIGSVERFWTFLAAALQDLG
;
A
#
# COMPACT_ATOMS: atom_id res chain seq x y z
N MET A 1 -9.91 -14.79 -5.26
CA MET A 1 -10.46 -13.42 -5.26
C MET A 1 -9.62 -12.58 -6.21
N HIS A 2 -10.25 -11.94 -7.18
CA HIS A 2 -9.54 -11.22 -8.25
C HIS A 2 -10.34 -10.01 -8.73
N GLY A 3 -9.76 -9.21 -9.62
CA GLY A 3 -10.42 -8.05 -10.22
C GLY A 3 -10.48 -6.80 -9.32
N PHE A 4 -9.77 -6.78 -8.18
CA PHE A 4 -9.61 -5.55 -7.42
C PHE A 4 -8.71 -4.57 -8.19
N ARG A 5 -8.96 -3.28 -7.99
CA ARG A 5 -8.27 -2.20 -8.70
C ARG A 5 -6.76 -2.17 -8.42
N GLY A 6 -6.36 -2.49 -7.18
CA GLY A 6 -4.95 -2.43 -6.74
C GLY A 6 -4.39 -1.02 -6.80
N GLY A 7 -3.12 -0.85 -7.12
CA GLY A 7 -2.50 0.47 -7.28
C GLY A 7 -1.17 0.64 -6.56
N HIS A 8 -0.59 1.83 -6.66
CA HIS A 8 0.61 2.17 -5.92
C HIS A 8 0.29 2.41 -4.44
N SER A 9 0.91 1.63 -3.55
CA SER A 9 0.68 1.65 -2.08
C SER A 9 1.05 2.95 -1.34
N GLY A 10 1.60 3.94 -2.06
CA GLY A 10 1.79 5.31 -1.57
C GLY A 10 0.69 6.21 -2.12
N LEU A 11 0.87 6.70 -3.35
CA LEU A 11 -0.05 7.55 -4.11
C LEU A 11 -1.54 7.13 -4.11
N ASP A 12 -1.87 5.84 -4.12
CA ASP A 12 -3.25 5.37 -4.19
C ASP A 12 -3.83 4.91 -2.83
N ILE A 13 -3.06 4.99 -1.73
CA ILE A 13 -3.43 4.35 -0.45
C ILE A 13 -4.65 4.99 0.23
N ASN A 14 -4.94 6.26 -0.06
CA ASN A 14 -6.08 7.02 0.46
C ASN A 14 -7.34 6.92 -0.41
N GLN A 15 -7.32 6.16 -1.52
CA GLN A 15 -8.43 6.12 -2.47
C GLN A 15 -9.52 5.09 -2.11
N GLY A 16 -9.50 4.53 -0.89
CA GLY A 16 -10.50 3.55 -0.44
C GLY A 16 -10.47 2.21 -1.18
N ARG A 17 -9.37 1.91 -1.89
CA ARG A 17 -9.21 0.67 -2.66
C ARG A 17 -9.12 -0.55 -1.72
N GLY A 18 -9.73 -1.66 -2.12
CA GLY A 18 -9.74 -2.91 -1.37
C GLY A 18 -8.39 -3.64 -1.45
N ASN A 19 -7.99 -4.29 -0.36
CA ASN A 19 -6.84 -5.18 -0.33
C ASN A 19 -7.32 -6.63 -0.41
N ALA A 20 -7.05 -7.30 -1.54
CA ALA A 20 -7.54 -8.66 -1.78
C ALA A 20 -7.09 -9.66 -0.72
N ILE A 21 -5.87 -9.53 -0.18
CA ILE A 21 -5.35 -10.41 0.89
C ILE A 21 -6.17 -10.24 2.15
N ARG A 22 -6.32 -9.00 2.62
CA ARG A 22 -7.04 -8.69 3.87
C ARG A 22 -8.52 -9.11 3.79
N LEU A 23 -9.15 -8.87 2.65
CA LEU A 23 -10.56 -9.23 2.44
C LEU A 23 -10.75 -10.75 2.33
N LEU A 24 -9.84 -11.47 1.67
CA LEU A 24 -9.87 -12.93 1.64
C LEU A 24 -9.71 -13.51 3.05
N VAL A 25 -8.76 -12.99 3.83
CA VAL A 25 -8.54 -13.41 5.22
C VAL A 25 -9.76 -13.13 6.08
N ARG A 26 -10.42 -11.97 5.93
CA ARG A 26 -11.69 -11.66 6.62
C ARG A 26 -12.75 -12.71 6.33
N LEU A 27 -12.94 -13.10 5.06
CA LEU A 27 -13.90 -14.14 4.69
C LEU A 27 -13.59 -15.49 5.33
N LEU A 28 -12.33 -15.94 5.25
CA LEU A 28 -11.90 -17.22 5.84
C LEU A 28 -12.01 -17.21 7.38
N TYR A 29 -11.68 -16.09 8.01
CA TYR A 29 -11.77 -15.92 9.46
C TYR A 29 -13.22 -15.91 9.97
N GLN A 30 -14.17 -15.41 9.18
CA GLN A 30 -15.59 -15.51 9.52
C GLN A 30 -16.14 -16.93 9.27
N ALA A 31 -15.67 -17.61 8.21
CA ALA A 31 -16.14 -18.94 7.85
C ALA A 31 -15.79 -20.01 8.90
N ARG A 32 -14.64 -19.91 9.58
CA ARG A 32 -14.20 -20.86 10.63
C ARG A 32 -15.15 -20.97 11.82
N GLU A 33 -16.04 -20.02 12.03
CA GLU A 33 -17.04 -20.10 13.11
C GLU A 33 -18.16 -21.11 12.79
N LYS A 34 -18.37 -21.41 11.51
CA LYS A 34 -19.49 -22.21 11.02
C LYS A 34 -19.07 -23.46 10.26
N PHE A 35 -17.85 -23.49 9.75
CA PHE A 35 -17.34 -24.55 8.90
C PHE A 35 -15.96 -25.01 9.37
N ASN A 36 -15.78 -26.33 9.39
CA ASN A 36 -14.47 -26.95 9.55
C ASN A 36 -13.83 -27.09 8.16
N PHE A 37 -12.64 -26.52 8.00
CA PHE A 37 -11.83 -26.65 6.80
C PHE A 37 -10.35 -26.54 7.19
N ASP A 38 -9.51 -27.23 6.43
CA ASP A 38 -8.06 -27.17 6.55
C ASP A 38 -7.49 -26.26 5.46
N LEU A 39 -6.68 -25.28 5.85
CA LEU A 39 -6.02 -24.37 4.93
C LEU A 39 -4.76 -25.04 4.40
N MET A 40 -4.70 -25.26 3.09
CA MET A 40 -3.50 -25.78 2.42
C MET A 40 -2.49 -24.67 2.17
N ARG A 41 -2.97 -23.53 1.66
CA ARG A 41 -2.14 -22.36 1.37
C ARG A 41 -2.99 -21.10 1.24
N ILE A 42 -2.38 -19.95 1.50
CA ILE A 42 -2.92 -18.62 1.18
C ILE A 42 -1.83 -17.78 0.52
N GLU A 43 -2.19 -17.13 -0.58
CA GLU A 43 -1.25 -16.37 -1.40
C GLU A 43 -1.94 -15.11 -1.93
N GLY A 44 -1.20 -14.03 -2.13
CA GLY A 44 -1.75 -12.85 -2.77
C GLY A 44 -0.76 -11.71 -2.89
N GLY A 45 -1.09 -10.73 -3.73
CA GLY A 45 -0.19 -9.63 -4.08
C GLY A 45 1.02 -10.07 -4.92
N ASN A 46 1.86 -9.11 -5.33
CA ASN A 46 3.01 -9.37 -6.20
C ASN A 46 4.23 -8.50 -5.83
N LYS A 47 4.05 -7.18 -5.77
CA LYS A 47 5.13 -6.23 -5.46
C LYS A 47 4.90 -5.58 -4.09
N ARG A 48 5.99 -5.32 -3.35
CA ARG A 48 5.95 -4.66 -2.03
C ARG A 48 5.26 -3.29 -2.05
N ASN A 49 5.39 -2.56 -3.15
CA ASN A 49 4.83 -1.23 -3.33
C ASN A 49 3.46 -1.22 -4.03
N ALA A 50 2.82 -2.37 -4.25
CA ALA A 50 1.51 -2.46 -4.87
C ALA A 50 0.44 -2.91 -3.88
N ILE A 51 -0.76 -2.30 -3.95
CA ILE A 51 -1.95 -2.79 -3.25
C ILE A 51 -2.40 -4.09 -3.95
N PRO A 52 -2.56 -5.22 -3.22
CA PRO A 52 -2.93 -6.50 -3.80
C PRO A 52 -4.28 -6.47 -4.54
N ARG A 53 -4.24 -6.81 -5.83
CA ARG A 53 -5.42 -6.98 -6.69
C ARG A 53 -6.07 -8.35 -6.56
N GLU A 54 -5.26 -9.33 -6.20
CA GLU A 54 -5.61 -10.74 -6.26
C GLU A 54 -5.05 -11.46 -5.05
N ALA A 55 -5.84 -12.41 -4.56
CA ALA A 55 -5.47 -13.33 -3.50
C ALA A 55 -6.25 -14.65 -3.64
N TRP A 56 -5.61 -15.74 -3.26
CA TRP A 56 -6.10 -17.10 -3.42
C TRP A 56 -5.87 -17.86 -2.11
N ALA A 57 -6.81 -18.75 -1.79
CA ALA A 57 -6.61 -19.72 -0.73
C ALA A 57 -7.04 -21.09 -1.25
N THR A 58 -6.24 -22.10 -0.99
CA THR A 58 -6.59 -23.50 -1.24
C THR A 58 -6.97 -24.10 0.10
N ILE A 59 -8.16 -24.68 0.18
CA ILE A 59 -8.69 -25.33 1.39
C ILE A 59 -9.07 -26.78 1.08
N SER A 60 -8.94 -27.64 2.08
CA SER A 60 -9.48 -29.00 2.08
C SER A 60 -10.66 -29.07 3.05
N MET A 61 -11.73 -29.74 2.63
CA MET A 61 -12.90 -29.96 3.46
C MET A 61 -13.77 -31.10 2.90
N ASP A 62 -14.72 -31.58 3.69
CA ASP A 62 -15.73 -32.52 3.21
C ASP A 62 -16.55 -31.91 2.06
N THR A 63 -16.71 -32.70 0.99
CA THR A 63 -17.50 -32.34 -0.20
C THR A 63 -18.94 -31.99 0.17
N ALA A 64 -19.52 -32.65 1.18
CA ALA A 64 -20.88 -32.36 1.63
C ALA A 64 -21.02 -30.95 2.25
N ALA A 65 -19.96 -30.45 2.90
CA ALA A 65 -19.92 -29.12 3.51
C ALA A 65 -19.52 -28.02 2.52
N ALA A 66 -18.78 -28.36 1.46
CA ALA A 66 -18.24 -27.42 0.48
C ALA A 66 -19.32 -26.52 -0.14
N LYS A 67 -20.45 -27.09 -0.58
CA LYS A 67 -21.55 -26.31 -1.19
C LYS A 67 -22.15 -25.26 -0.25
N LYS A 68 -22.25 -25.58 1.05
CA LYS A 68 -22.77 -24.64 2.06
C LYS A 68 -21.77 -23.53 2.36
N MET A 69 -20.47 -23.87 2.43
CA MET A 69 -19.42 -22.90 2.67
C MET A 69 -19.27 -21.94 1.49
N THR A 70 -19.29 -22.42 0.24
CA THR A 70 -19.19 -21.53 -0.94
C THR A 70 -20.35 -20.55 -1.02
N ALA A 71 -21.58 -20.98 -0.71
CA ALA A 71 -22.73 -20.09 -0.61
C ALA A 71 -22.55 -19.03 0.48
N ALA A 72 -22.13 -19.43 1.69
CA ALA A 72 -21.89 -18.50 2.79
C ALA A 72 -20.78 -17.49 2.49
N LEU A 73 -19.70 -17.92 1.81
CA LEU A 73 -18.62 -17.04 1.37
C LEU A 73 -19.08 -16.07 0.27
N ALA A 74 -19.92 -16.52 -0.66
CA ALA A 74 -20.51 -15.66 -1.69
C ALA A 74 -21.40 -14.57 -1.07
N ASP A 75 -22.25 -14.93 -0.09
CA ASP A 75 -23.09 -13.96 0.63
C ASP A 75 -22.26 -12.95 1.42
N ALA A 76 -21.20 -13.40 2.10
CA ALA A 76 -20.28 -12.52 2.81
C ALA A 76 -19.50 -11.60 1.85
N PHE A 77 -19.10 -12.12 0.68
CA PHE A 77 -18.44 -11.33 -0.35
C PHE A 77 -19.37 -10.29 -0.98
N ALA A 78 -20.66 -10.59 -1.18
CA ALA A 78 -21.64 -9.61 -1.66
C ALA A 78 -21.74 -8.39 -0.72
N LYS A 79 -21.61 -8.60 0.58
CA LYS A 79 -21.54 -7.50 1.57
C LYS A 79 -20.27 -6.67 1.39
N ILE A 80 -19.12 -7.31 1.16
CA ILE A 80 -17.85 -6.62 0.86
C ILE A 80 -17.97 -5.82 -0.44
N VAL A 81 -18.56 -6.38 -1.49
CA VAL A 81 -18.79 -5.65 -2.76
C VAL A 81 -19.65 -4.41 -2.51
N ASN A 82 -20.69 -4.51 -1.68
CA ASN A 82 -21.49 -3.34 -1.30
C ASN A 82 -20.71 -2.31 -0.46
N GLU A 83 -19.85 -2.74 0.47
CA GLU A 83 -18.96 -1.85 1.24
C GLU A 83 -18.02 -1.05 0.31
N TYR A 84 -17.51 -1.69 -0.74
CA TYR A 84 -16.54 -1.12 -1.67
C TYR A 84 -17.12 -0.65 -3.01
N LYS A 85 -18.45 -0.59 -3.16
CA LYS A 85 -19.14 -0.36 -4.45
C LYS A 85 -18.73 0.91 -5.19
N ALA A 86 -18.25 1.92 -4.46
CA ALA A 86 -17.78 3.17 -5.05
C ALA A 86 -16.46 3.00 -5.84
N VAL A 87 -15.65 1.99 -5.51
CA VAL A 87 -14.27 1.86 -5.99
C VAL A 87 -14.03 0.51 -6.70
N GLU A 88 -14.49 -0.59 -6.13
CA GLU A 88 -14.19 -1.96 -6.58
C GLU A 88 -15.31 -2.53 -7.45
N LYS A 89 -15.38 -2.07 -8.71
CA LYS A 89 -16.46 -2.43 -9.65
C LYS A 89 -16.32 -3.81 -10.27
N GLU A 90 -15.09 -4.31 -10.36
CA GLU A 90 -14.73 -5.58 -11.03
C GLU A 90 -14.30 -6.67 -10.04
N ALA A 91 -14.55 -6.45 -8.73
CA ALA A 91 -14.15 -7.42 -7.71
C ALA A 91 -15.00 -8.69 -7.80
N HIS A 92 -14.32 -9.83 -7.90
CA HIS A 92 -14.96 -11.15 -8.05
C HIS A 92 -14.39 -12.18 -7.08
N LEU A 93 -15.26 -13.10 -6.67
CA LEU A 93 -14.92 -14.30 -5.92
C LEU A 93 -15.32 -15.52 -6.75
N SER A 94 -14.33 -16.33 -7.11
CA SER A 94 -14.51 -17.61 -7.79
C SER A 94 -14.11 -18.76 -6.89
N PHE A 95 -14.67 -19.94 -7.18
CA PHE A 95 -14.34 -21.19 -6.53
C PHE A 95 -14.00 -22.21 -7.61
N GLU A 96 -12.87 -22.89 -7.45
CA GLU A 96 -12.41 -23.91 -8.37
C GLU A 96 -12.05 -25.16 -7.58
N LYS A 97 -12.56 -26.31 -8.00
CA LYS A 97 -12.15 -27.59 -7.44
C LYS A 97 -10.78 -27.93 -8.01
N THR A 98 -9.77 -28.01 -7.15
CA THR A 98 -8.44 -28.47 -7.55
C THR A 98 -8.34 -30.00 -7.39
N PRO A 99 -7.43 -30.66 -8.13
CA PRO A 99 -7.03 -32.03 -7.82
C PRO A 99 -6.56 -32.15 -6.38
N GLU A 100 -6.63 -33.36 -5.85
CA GLU A 100 -6.09 -33.69 -4.54
C GLU A 100 -4.59 -33.34 -4.49
N GLN A 101 -4.21 -32.60 -3.45
CA GLN A 101 -2.84 -32.13 -3.27
C GLN A 101 -2.06 -33.17 -2.44
N LYS A 102 -0.80 -33.43 -2.80
CA LYS A 102 0.09 -34.30 -2.01
C LYS A 102 0.59 -33.61 -0.74
N GLU A 103 0.60 -32.29 -0.73
CA GLU A 103 1.04 -31.49 0.40
C GLU A 103 0.06 -31.65 1.57
N LYS A 104 0.58 -31.57 2.80
CA LYS A 104 -0.28 -31.58 3.99
C LYS A 104 -0.85 -30.18 4.22
N PRO A 105 -2.08 -30.08 4.77
CA PRO A 105 -2.60 -28.80 5.23
C PRO A 105 -1.72 -28.20 6.32
N LEU A 106 -1.89 -26.90 6.57
CA LEU A 106 -1.44 -26.27 7.79
C LEU A 106 -2.05 -26.99 9.00
N THR A 107 -1.31 -27.09 10.09
CA THR A 107 -1.90 -27.52 11.36
C THR A 107 -2.97 -26.52 11.79
N ALA A 108 -3.94 -26.97 12.59
CA ALA A 108 -5.01 -26.10 13.10
C ALA A 108 -4.46 -24.84 13.80
N ASP A 109 -3.38 -25.00 14.59
CA ASP A 109 -2.70 -23.89 15.26
C ASP A 109 -2.04 -22.94 14.26
N ALA A 110 -1.30 -23.45 13.28
CA ALA A 110 -0.65 -22.62 12.26
C ALA A 110 -1.66 -21.85 11.42
N GLN A 111 -2.77 -22.49 11.03
CA GLN A 111 -3.88 -21.85 10.33
C GLN A 111 -4.50 -20.73 11.18
N ALA A 112 -4.79 -20.99 12.45
CA ALA A 112 -5.39 -20.01 13.34
C ALA A 112 -4.45 -18.82 13.58
N ILE A 113 -3.16 -19.06 13.78
CA ILE A 113 -2.13 -18.04 13.95
C ILE A 113 -1.99 -17.19 12.68
N LEU A 114 -1.85 -17.83 11.51
CA LEU A 114 -1.66 -17.12 10.24
C LEU A 114 -2.85 -16.23 9.90
N LEU A 115 -4.08 -16.74 10.02
CA LEU A 115 -5.28 -15.95 9.74
C LEU A 115 -5.41 -14.76 10.72
N ARG A 116 -5.12 -14.95 12.01
CA ARG A 116 -5.14 -13.87 13.01
C ARG A 116 -4.08 -12.81 12.71
N LEU A 117 -2.85 -13.23 12.39
CA LEU A 117 -1.76 -12.33 12.06
C LEU A 117 -2.13 -11.47 10.84
N LEU A 118 -2.54 -12.10 9.73
CA LEU A 118 -2.90 -11.39 8.51
C LEU A 118 -4.10 -10.45 8.69
N LEU A 119 -5.06 -10.79 9.55
CA LEU A 119 -6.21 -9.94 9.84
C LEU A 119 -5.83 -8.70 10.68
N THR A 120 -4.81 -8.84 11.53
CA THR A 120 -4.39 -7.82 12.50
C THR A 120 -3.34 -6.86 11.94
N LEU A 121 -2.54 -7.30 10.95
CA LEU A 121 -1.51 -6.46 10.35
C LEU A 121 -2.09 -5.17 9.74
N PRO A 122 -1.46 -3.99 9.98
CA PRO A 122 -1.99 -2.72 9.52
C PRO A 122 -1.93 -2.62 7.99
N HIS A 123 -3.03 -2.13 7.40
CA HIS A 123 -3.14 -1.80 6.00
C HIS A 123 -4.03 -0.56 5.82
N GLY A 124 -3.62 0.32 4.91
CA GLY A 124 -4.30 1.58 4.58
C GLY A 124 -3.60 2.79 5.22
N VAL A 125 -4.34 3.90 5.26
CA VAL A 125 -3.95 5.12 5.97
C VAL A 125 -3.92 4.85 7.47
N VAL A 126 -2.83 5.27 8.13
CA VAL A 126 -2.69 5.28 9.59
C VAL A 126 -2.99 6.68 10.13
N SER A 127 -2.43 7.71 9.50
CA SER A 127 -2.70 9.12 9.82
C SER A 127 -2.69 9.99 8.56
N MET A 128 -3.55 11.01 8.56
CA MET A 128 -3.47 12.14 7.63
C MET A 128 -2.56 13.22 8.23
N HIS A 129 -1.93 14.02 7.37
CA HIS A 129 -1.12 15.15 7.81
C HIS A 129 -2.00 16.21 8.48
N PRO A 130 -1.61 16.75 9.65
CA PRO A 130 -2.46 17.67 10.40
C PRO A 130 -2.64 19.04 9.73
N GLU A 131 -1.67 19.49 8.94
CA GLU A 131 -1.66 20.83 8.34
C GLU A 131 -1.89 20.85 6.81
N ILE A 132 -1.81 19.69 6.14
CA ILE A 132 -1.89 19.62 4.67
C ILE A 132 -3.09 18.75 4.32
N ASP A 133 -4.18 19.40 3.91
CA ASP A 133 -5.42 18.73 3.57
C ASP A 133 -5.22 17.66 2.48
N GLY A 134 -5.86 16.51 2.66
CA GLY A 134 -5.76 15.36 1.75
C GLY A 134 -4.42 14.62 1.73
N LEU A 135 -3.38 15.09 2.42
CA LEU A 135 -2.08 14.42 2.47
C LEU A 135 -2.08 13.29 3.50
N VAL A 136 -1.69 12.10 3.07
CA VAL A 136 -1.38 11.00 4.00
C VAL A 136 -0.02 11.27 4.63
N GLU A 137 0.05 11.27 5.95
CA GLU A 137 1.33 11.34 6.66
C GLU A 137 1.90 9.94 6.81
N THR A 138 1.13 9.00 7.37
CA THR A 138 1.60 7.65 7.66
C THR A 138 0.65 6.59 7.09
N SER A 139 1.20 5.54 6.46
CA SER A 139 0.43 4.41 5.96
C SER A 139 1.17 3.08 6.08
N SER A 140 0.42 1.98 5.90
CA SER A 140 0.98 0.63 5.79
C SER A 140 0.28 -0.16 4.67
N ASN A 141 1.00 -1.07 4.04
CA ASN A 141 0.48 -1.96 3.01
C ASN A 141 0.82 -3.42 3.32
N LEU A 142 -0.17 -4.25 3.63
CA LEU A 142 -0.05 -5.71 3.55
C LEU A 142 0.06 -6.11 2.07
N ALA A 143 1.30 -6.28 1.61
CA ALA A 143 1.63 -6.25 0.19
C ALA A 143 1.69 -7.64 -0.45
N VAL A 144 2.25 -8.61 0.26
CA VAL A 144 2.46 -9.96 -0.29
C VAL A 144 2.29 -11.00 0.80
N VAL A 145 1.62 -12.10 0.47
CA VAL A 145 1.63 -13.34 1.23
C VAL A 145 2.00 -14.48 0.29
N ARG A 146 2.92 -15.34 0.71
CA ARG A 146 3.35 -16.56 0.00
C ARG A 146 3.49 -17.71 0.98
N CYS A 147 3.05 -18.89 0.59
CA CYS A 147 3.26 -20.12 1.35
C CYS A 147 4.13 -21.05 0.51
N GLU A 148 5.38 -21.26 0.93
CA GLU A 148 6.36 -22.09 0.20
C GLU A 148 7.28 -22.76 1.22
N ASN A 149 7.79 -23.96 0.93
CA ASN A 149 8.84 -24.61 1.74
C ASN A 149 8.52 -24.67 3.24
N SER A 150 7.28 -25.03 3.60
CA SER A 150 6.81 -25.08 4.99
C SER A 150 6.90 -23.75 5.77
N ARG A 151 6.91 -22.61 5.07
CA ARG A 151 6.85 -21.27 5.67
C ARG A 151 5.81 -20.39 4.99
N ALA A 152 5.15 -19.55 5.78
CA ALA A 152 4.38 -18.42 5.27
C ALA A 152 5.24 -17.15 5.35
N GLN A 153 5.53 -16.55 4.20
CA GLN A 153 6.18 -15.25 4.13
C GLN A 153 5.13 -14.15 3.96
N VAL A 154 5.20 -13.14 4.82
CA VAL A 154 4.33 -11.97 4.79
C VAL A 154 5.19 -10.73 4.62
N VAL A 155 4.85 -9.89 3.64
CA VAL A 155 5.56 -8.64 3.36
C VAL A 155 4.62 -7.47 3.60
N CYS A 156 5.04 -6.57 4.47
CA CYS A 156 4.42 -5.26 4.67
C CYS A 156 5.34 -4.15 4.16
N SER A 157 4.74 -3.06 3.64
CA SER A 157 5.46 -1.84 3.28
C SER A 157 4.81 -0.64 3.97
N SER A 158 5.55 -0.02 4.88
CA SER A 158 5.09 1.15 5.64
C SER A 158 5.80 2.41 5.16
N ARG A 159 5.10 3.55 5.25
CA ARG A 159 5.57 4.85 4.76
C ARG A 159 5.19 5.92 5.77
N SER A 160 6.08 6.88 6.00
CA SER A 160 5.73 8.12 6.68
C SER A 160 6.60 9.28 6.21
N SER A 161 6.06 10.50 6.21
CA SER A 161 6.86 11.73 6.16
C SER A 161 7.59 11.99 7.47
N VAL A 162 7.16 11.38 8.58
CA VAL A 162 7.72 11.55 9.92
C VAL A 162 8.41 10.27 10.38
N ALA A 163 9.72 10.33 10.64
CA ALA A 163 10.53 9.16 10.96
C ALA A 163 10.07 8.41 12.23
N SER A 164 9.67 9.15 13.27
CA SER A 164 9.16 8.58 14.52
C SER A 164 7.81 7.87 14.33
N ALA A 165 6.93 8.39 13.48
CA ALA A 165 5.65 7.76 13.14
C ALA A 165 5.85 6.48 12.32
N LEU A 166 6.80 6.46 11.38
CA LEU A 166 7.20 5.24 10.67
C LEU A 166 7.69 4.16 11.64
N ALA A 167 8.51 4.55 12.62
CA ALA A 167 9.01 3.64 13.66
C ALA A 167 7.86 3.07 14.51
N ALA A 168 6.85 3.87 14.86
CA ALA A 168 5.68 3.43 15.62
C ALA A 168 4.84 2.38 14.87
N VAL A 169 4.61 2.56 13.56
CA VAL A 169 3.91 1.56 12.74
C VAL A 169 4.72 0.27 12.62
N ARG A 170 6.05 0.39 12.44
CA ARG A 170 6.96 -0.76 12.42
C ARG A 170 6.94 -1.51 13.76
N LEU A 171 6.84 -0.80 14.88
CA LEU A 171 6.70 -1.41 16.20
C LEU A 171 5.37 -2.19 16.33
N THR A 172 4.28 -1.64 15.82
CA THR A 172 2.97 -2.33 15.80
C THR A 172 3.02 -3.64 15.00
N ILE A 173 3.66 -3.61 13.82
CA ILE A 173 3.86 -4.81 12.99
C ILE A 173 4.72 -5.84 13.72
N LYS A 174 5.79 -5.38 14.40
CA LYS A 174 6.66 -6.23 15.21
C LYS A 174 5.89 -6.92 16.33
N ALA A 175 5.13 -6.17 17.12
CA ALA A 175 4.32 -6.72 18.20
C ALA A 175 3.30 -7.76 17.70
N ALA A 176 2.63 -7.49 16.57
CA ALA A 176 1.70 -8.46 15.96
C ALA A 176 2.41 -9.75 15.53
N ALA A 177 3.61 -9.65 14.94
CA ALA A 177 4.42 -10.80 14.56
C ALA A 177 4.89 -11.61 15.79
N GLU A 178 5.32 -10.94 16.86
CA GLU A 178 5.74 -11.57 18.11
C GLU A 178 4.59 -12.33 18.78
N LEU A 179 3.38 -11.74 18.83
CA LEU A 179 2.18 -12.42 19.32
C LEU A 179 1.82 -13.67 18.49
N ALA A 180 2.18 -13.69 17.21
CA ALA A 180 2.00 -14.83 16.32
C ALA A 180 3.16 -15.85 16.38
N GLY A 181 4.21 -15.60 17.19
CA GLY A 181 5.41 -16.43 17.21
C GLY A 181 6.21 -16.39 15.90
N ALA A 182 5.99 -15.37 15.06
CA ALA A 182 6.63 -15.24 13.76
C ALA A 182 7.99 -14.54 13.89
N ARG A 183 8.96 -14.98 13.09
CA ARG A 183 10.23 -14.24 12.90
C ARG A 183 9.96 -12.98 12.09
N ILE A 184 10.39 -11.83 12.59
CA ILE A 184 10.33 -10.56 11.86
C ILE A 184 11.71 -10.12 11.39
N ILE A 185 11.76 -9.58 10.17
CA ILE A 185 12.94 -8.93 9.59
C ILE A 185 12.51 -7.51 9.19
N GLN A 186 13.25 -6.52 9.68
CA GLN A 186 12.96 -5.10 9.51
C GLN A 186 14.16 -4.39 8.92
N GLU A 187 14.30 -4.48 7.60
CA GLU A 187 15.38 -3.81 6.87
C GLU A 187 15.31 -2.29 7.02
N GLY A 188 16.45 -1.63 6.78
CA GLY A 188 16.51 -0.18 6.69
C GLY A 188 15.55 0.36 5.63
N GLY A 189 14.93 1.51 5.91
CA GLY A 189 14.18 2.27 4.93
C GLY A 189 15.05 3.34 4.27
N TYR A 190 14.42 4.18 3.47
CA TYR A 190 14.95 5.51 3.16
C TYR A 190 14.24 6.53 4.05
N PRO A 191 14.90 7.63 4.44
CA PRO A 191 14.30 8.70 5.21
C PRO A 191 13.14 9.36 4.46
N GLY A 192 12.15 9.84 5.22
CA GLY A 192 11.13 10.74 4.71
C GLY A 192 11.72 12.12 4.42
N TRP A 193 10.99 12.92 3.65
CA TRP A 193 11.25 14.35 3.50
C TRP A 193 10.08 15.11 4.10
N GLU A 194 10.27 15.58 5.32
CA GLU A 194 9.24 16.33 6.07
C GLU A 194 9.03 17.71 5.41
N PRO A 195 7.79 18.09 5.06
CA PRO A 195 7.52 19.40 4.48
C PRO A 195 7.87 20.54 5.44
N ASN A 196 8.68 21.49 4.99
CA ASN A 196 8.96 22.73 5.72
C ASN A 196 8.28 23.92 5.02
N LEU A 197 7.10 24.30 5.49
CA LEU A 197 6.33 25.42 4.92
C LEU A 197 6.97 26.79 5.18
N ASP A 198 7.89 26.87 6.15
CA ASP A 198 8.62 28.09 6.48
C ASP A 198 9.91 28.30 5.67
N SER A 199 10.27 27.33 4.81
CA SER A 199 11.44 27.37 3.94
C SER A 199 11.56 28.70 3.18
N ALA A 200 12.74 29.33 3.30
CA ALA A 200 13.04 30.57 2.61
C ALA A 200 13.15 30.32 1.10
N LEU A 201 13.74 29.20 0.70
CA LEU A 201 13.80 28.77 -0.69
C LEU A 201 12.40 28.55 -1.27
N LEU A 202 11.51 27.87 -0.55
CA LEU A 202 10.13 27.64 -1.00
C LEU A 202 9.40 28.96 -1.25
N LYS A 203 9.50 29.91 -0.32
CA LYS A 203 8.90 31.25 -0.46
C LYS A 203 9.42 31.95 -1.73
N LYS A 204 10.73 31.99 -1.92
CA LYS A 204 11.36 32.61 -3.10
C LYS A 204 10.97 31.94 -4.42
N ILE A 205 10.95 30.61 -4.45
CA ILE A 205 10.58 29.82 -5.64
C ILE A 205 9.11 30.04 -6.01
N ARG A 206 8.20 30.23 -5.04
CA ARG A 206 6.81 30.61 -5.31
C ARG A 206 6.70 31.97 -5.98
N ASP A 207 7.41 32.96 -5.45
CA ASP A 207 7.39 34.32 -5.99
C ASP A 207 7.88 34.35 -7.44
N VAL A 208 8.95 33.61 -7.74
CA VAL A 208 9.44 33.44 -9.11
C VAL A 208 8.38 32.80 -10.00
N TYR A 209 7.71 31.74 -9.53
CA TYR A 209 6.69 31.05 -10.33
C TYR A 209 5.52 31.99 -10.65
N SER A 210 5.05 32.73 -9.64
CA SER A 210 3.95 33.69 -9.77
C SER A 210 4.29 34.80 -10.76
N ARG A 211 5.51 35.33 -10.71
CA ARG A 211 6.02 36.32 -11.66
C ARG A 211 6.14 35.79 -13.09
N VAL A 212 6.61 34.55 -13.27
CA VAL A 212 6.83 33.96 -14.60
C VAL A 212 5.53 33.55 -15.28
N PHE A 213 4.56 33.01 -14.54
CA PHE A 213 3.34 32.45 -15.12
C PHE A 213 2.05 33.22 -14.79
N GLY A 214 2.13 34.30 -14.01
CA GLY A 214 0.97 35.09 -13.61
C GLY A 214 -0.04 34.33 -12.75
N LYS A 215 0.41 33.26 -12.07
CA LYS A 215 -0.42 32.42 -11.21
C LYS A 215 0.38 31.77 -10.09
N GLU A 216 -0.27 31.52 -8.97
CA GLU A 216 0.34 30.82 -7.84
C GLU A 216 0.71 29.37 -8.19
N ALA A 217 1.86 28.93 -7.67
CA ALA A 217 2.26 27.53 -7.73
C ALA A 217 1.44 26.70 -6.73
N GLU A 218 0.98 25.52 -7.16
CA GLU A 218 0.41 24.54 -6.24
C GLU A 218 1.52 23.88 -5.44
N ILE A 219 1.55 24.10 -4.12
CA ILE A 219 2.45 23.39 -3.22
C ILE A 219 1.80 22.05 -2.88
N LYS A 220 2.50 20.97 -3.20
CA LYS A 220 2.04 19.61 -2.89
C LYS A 220 3.15 18.84 -2.21
N ALA A 221 2.76 18.01 -1.26
CA ALA A 221 3.56 16.88 -0.82
C ALA A 221 2.99 15.61 -1.43
N VAL A 222 3.84 14.62 -1.65
CA VAL A 222 3.44 13.33 -2.20
C VAL A 222 3.68 12.24 -1.16
N HIS A 223 2.72 11.34 -0.99
CA HIS A 223 2.90 10.15 -0.15
C HIS A 223 3.69 9.06 -0.90
N ALA A 224 4.91 9.40 -1.29
CA ALA A 224 5.84 8.58 -2.05
C ALA A 224 7.28 8.92 -1.64
N GLY A 225 8.23 8.04 -1.99
CA GLY A 225 9.65 8.30 -1.74
C GLY A 225 10.23 9.23 -2.80
N LEU A 226 10.96 10.26 -2.37
CA LEU A 226 11.79 11.13 -3.22
C LEU A 226 13.22 11.11 -2.68
N GLU A 227 14.23 11.25 -3.55
CA GLU A 227 15.63 11.29 -3.08
C GLU A 227 15.91 12.47 -2.16
N CYS A 228 15.08 13.52 -2.16
CA CYS A 228 15.18 14.66 -1.23
C CYS A 228 15.29 14.23 0.24
N GLY A 229 14.63 13.13 0.65
CA GLY A 229 14.79 12.60 2.00
C GLY A 229 16.22 12.15 2.28
N ILE A 230 16.82 11.40 1.35
CA ILE A 230 18.19 10.87 1.45
C ILE A 230 19.21 12.03 1.40
N ILE A 231 18.98 12.99 0.51
CA ILE A 231 19.83 14.17 0.37
C ILE A 231 19.79 15.00 1.66
N GLY A 232 18.59 15.25 2.21
CA GLY A 232 18.43 16.02 3.45
C GLY A 232 19.06 15.36 4.67
N GLU A 233 18.96 14.03 4.80
CA GLU A 233 19.66 13.29 5.87
C GLU A 233 21.18 13.42 5.75
N LYS A 234 21.72 13.37 4.53
CA LYS A 234 23.15 13.49 4.27
C LYS A 234 23.68 14.92 4.43
N TYR A 235 22.85 15.92 4.16
CA TYR A 235 23.20 17.34 4.24
C TYR A 235 22.25 18.10 5.16
N PRO A 236 22.39 17.96 6.49
CA PRO A 236 21.54 18.65 7.46
C PRO A 236 21.56 20.17 7.26
N GLY A 237 20.38 20.77 7.26
CA GLY A 237 20.21 22.22 7.04
C GLY A 237 20.15 22.66 5.57
N MET A 238 20.29 21.75 4.62
CA MET A 238 20.06 22.07 3.20
C MET A 238 18.58 22.40 2.95
N ASP A 239 18.31 23.62 2.47
CA ASP A 239 16.97 24.01 2.04
C ASP A 239 16.71 23.47 0.62
N MET A 240 15.58 22.80 0.41
CA MET A 240 15.31 22.02 -0.80
C MET A 240 13.88 22.22 -1.28
N VAL A 241 13.71 22.22 -2.60
CA VAL A 241 12.40 22.13 -3.27
C VAL A 241 12.50 21.10 -4.39
N SER A 242 11.36 20.51 -4.76
CA SER A 242 11.26 19.58 -5.90
C SER A 242 10.15 20.04 -6.83
N PHE A 243 10.45 20.12 -8.12
CA PHE A 243 9.50 20.45 -9.18
C PHE A 243 9.95 19.81 -10.49
N GLY A 244 9.02 19.62 -11.42
CA GLY A 244 9.30 18.95 -12.68
C GLY A 244 8.16 19.08 -13.70
N PRO A 245 8.37 18.58 -14.93
CA PRO A 245 7.32 18.53 -15.94
C PRO A 245 6.24 17.50 -15.57
N THR A 246 5.12 17.55 -16.29
CA THR A 246 4.02 16.59 -16.14
C THR A 246 4.38 15.27 -16.84
N ILE A 247 4.51 14.21 -16.04
CA ILE A 247 4.75 12.84 -16.49
C ILE A 247 3.57 11.98 -16.05
N GLU A 248 3.02 11.20 -16.98
CA GLU A 248 1.90 10.29 -16.73
C GLU A 248 2.36 8.83 -16.80
N HIS A 249 1.82 7.99 -15.92
CA HIS A 249 2.09 6.55 -15.83
C HIS A 249 3.57 6.16 -15.74
N PRO A 250 4.39 6.82 -14.88
CA PRO A 250 5.80 6.47 -14.77
C PRO A 250 5.98 5.00 -14.36
N HIS A 251 7.06 4.38 -14.85
CA HIS A 251 7.40 2.97 -14.63
C HIS A 251 6.42 1.96 -15.27
N SER A 252 5.74 2.37 -16.33
CA SER A 252 4.86 1.49 -17.12
C SER A 252 5.18 1.62 -18.61
N PRO A 253 4.80 0.64 -19.45
CA PRO A 253 4.90 0.78 -20.91
C PRO A 253 4.06 1.94 -21.48
N GLU A 254 3.12 2.50 -20.71
CA GLU A 254 2.29 3.65 -21.07
C GLU A 254 2.89 5.00 -20.64
N GLU A 255 4.12 4.99 -20.08
CA GLU A 255 4.82 6.18 -19.61
C GLU A 255 4.99 7.22 -20.71
N ARG A 256 4.56 8.45 -20.43
CA ARG A 256 4.62 9.56 -21.38
C ARG A 256 4.81 10.90 -20.66
N VAL A 257 5.45 11.84 -21.35
CA VAL A 257 5.69 13.21 -20.86
C VAL A 257 4.93 14.23 -21.70
N HIS A 258 4.32 15.22 -21.03
CA HIS A 258 3.61 16.30 -21.73
C HIS A 258 4.61 17.34 -22.25
N ILE A 259 4.82 17.40 -23.57
CA ILE A 259 5.83 18.25 -24.22
C ILE A 259 5.72 19.72 -23.78
N GLY A 260 4.53 20.32 -23.82
CA GLY A 260 4.35 21.72 -23.41
C GLY A 260 4.63 21.98 -21.92
N SER A 261 4.69 20.95 -21.08
CA SER A 261 5.05 21.10 -19.67
C SER A 261 6.56 21.10 -19.46
N VAL A 262 7.32 20.52 -20.40
CA VAL A 262 8.79 20.51 -20.40
C VAL A 262 9.33 21.91 -20.66
N GLU A 263 8.74 22.63 -21.62
CA GLU A 263 9.09 24.04 -21.89
C GLU A 263 8.82 24.90 -20.65
N ARG A 264 7.64 24.78 -20.04
CA ARG A 264 7.32 25.51 -18.80
C ARG A 264 8.28 25.17 -17.66
N PHE A 265 8.65 23.90 -17.50
CA PHE A 265 9.65 23.48 -16.52
C PHE A 265 10.99 24.19 -16.77
N TRP A 266 11.47 24.23 -18.02
CA TRP A 266 12.72 24.87 -18.38
C TRP A 266 12.70 26.39 -18.13
N THR A 267 11.64 27.07 -18.57
CA THR A 267 11.45 28.50 -18.34
C THR A 267 11.49 28.82 -16.84
N PHE A 268 10.83 28.00 -16.02
CA PHE A 268 10.81 28.19 -14.58
C PHE A 268 12.16 27.94 -13.94
N LEU A 269 12.83 26.83 -14.31
CA LEU A 269 14.15 26.48 -13.79
C LEU A 269 15.16 27.60 -14.05
N ALA A 270 15.21 28.12 -15.29
CA ALA A 270 16.10 29.21 -15.66
C ALA A 270 15.83 30.49 -14.84
N ALA A 271 14.56 30.87 -14.71
CA ALA A 271 14.16 32.04 -13.92
C ALA A 271 14.48 31.88 -12.42
N ALA A 272 14.28 30.68 -11.86
CA ALA A 272 14.59 30.37 -10.47
C ALA A 272 16.10 30.47 -10.20
N LEU A 273 16.92 29.91 -11.08
CA LEU A 273 18.38 30.00 -10.96
C LEU A 273 18.89 31.44 -11.07
N GLN A 274 18.32 32.24 -11.99
CA GLN A 274 18.67 33.65 -12.15
C GLN A 274 18.31 34.50 -10.91
N ASP A 275 17.20 34.20 -10.24
CA ASP A 275 16.77 34.94 -9.05
C ASP A 275 17.55 34.50 -7.79
N LEU A 276 18.01 33.24 -7.75
CA LEU A 276 18.80 32.67 -6.65
C LEU A 276 20.28 33.05 -6.69
N GLY A 277 20.85 33.25 -7.87
CA GLY A 277 22.22 33.73 -8.08
C GLY A 277 22.35 35.24 -7.93
#